data_AF-A0A1M3N4G0-F1
#
_entry.id   AF-A0A1M3N4G0-F1
#
_cell.length_a   1.000
_cell.length_b   1.000
_cell.length_c   1.000
_cell.angle_alpha   90.00
_cell.angle_beta   90.00
_cell.angle_gamma   90.00
#
_symmetry.space_group_name_H-M   'P 1'
#
loop_
_entity.id
_entity.type
_entity.pdbx_description
1 polymer ?
#
loop_
_entity_poly.entity_id
_entity_poly.type
_entity_poly.pdbx_seq_one_letter_code
_entity_poly.pdbx_strand_id
1 'polypeptide(L)'
;MQSRLPRSTEMIRATTIAFAVTTALLLGGCAARPKVSQRTEITSAQMQTGYREAEAAAGDVTLGKYTDALARADNAVRLAPNNPWALYNRAAALHHLGRSGDAVAAYQNAEVQFGEDRWGRSLAIYGRARALDDVGQCDEAKRAYEQFAALVRSKDAPAADMAMTYATQCRAAQAPPSPEAALLSEMTSALGSGNYSQVLALKDKVPPEAAPNPWIDYNVGAAFAALGRTDEAVAAFARAERQFGETDRWGRSVAVWGRARALESAGRCAEALQAVEDYTLVVGGSDPRSVRLATSYSSSCR
;
A
#
# COMPACT_ATOMS: atom_id res chain seq x y z
N MET A 1 -59.88 -10.09 23.30
CA MET A 1 -60.27 -8.71 23.66
C MET A 1 -59.11 -8.06 24.40
N GLN A 2 -58.25 -7.32 23.70
CA GLN A 2 -57.34 -6.37 24.31
C GLN A 2 -57.49 -5.06 23.55
N SER A 3 -57.86 -4.06 24.32
CA SER A 3 -58.37 -2.76 23.95
C SER A 3 -57.26 -1.83 23.47
N ARG A 4 -57.56 -1.11 22.40
CA ARG A 4 -56.95 0.19 22.05
C ARG A 4 -57.03 1.14 23.26
N LEU A 5 -56.06 2.03 23.41
CA LEU A 5 -56.22 3.49 23.34
C LEU A 5 -54.87 4.22 23.67
N PRO A 6 -54.73 5.51 23.29
CA PRO A 6 -53.46 6.18 23.00
C PRO A 6 -53.13 7.35 23.95
N ARG A 7 -51.99 8.00 23.65
CA ARG A 7 -51.57 9.41 23.87
C ARG A 7 -51.96 10.08 25.20
N SER A 8 -50.95 10.55 25.93
CA SER A 8 -51.05 11.77 26.71
C SER A 8 -49.88 12.72 26.43
N THR A 9 -50.30 13.94 26.16
CA THR A 9 -49.55 15.15 25.85
C THR A 9 -49.33 15.90 27.17
N GLU A 10 -48.14 16.48 27.33
CA GLU A 10 -47.83 17.79 27.95
C GLU A 10 -48.22 18.19 29.40
N MET A 11 -47.26 18.96 29.95
CA MET A 11 -47.37 20.07 30.92
C MET A 11 -47.46 19.75 32.42
N ILE A 12 -46.46 20.21 33.20
CA ILE A 12 -46.54 21.39 34.11
C ILE A 12 -45.23 21.56 34.92
N ARG A 13 -44.57 22.70 34.66
CA ARG A 13 -43.85 23.71 35.50
C ARG A 13 -43.28 23.42 36.91
N ALA A 14 -42.26 24.25 37.19
CA ALA A 14 -41.70 24.76 38.46
C ALA A 14 -40.34 24.12 38.84
N THR A 15 -39.26 24.84 39.19
CA THR A 15 -39.16 26.11 39.92
C THR A 15 -37.79 26.77 39.69
N THR A 16 -37.80 28.10 39.58
CA THR A 16 -36.69 29.04 39.59
C THR A 16 -35.94 29.06 40.93
N ILE A 17 -34.59 29.04 40.93
CA ILE A 17 -33.78 29.69 41.98
C ILE A 17 -32.66 30.47 41.30
N ALA A 18 -32.72 31.80 41.47
CA ALA A 18 -31.67 32.76 41.17
C ALA A 18 -30.97 33.19 42.48
N PHE A 19 -29.88 33.96 42.33
CA PHE A 19 -28.97 34.59 43.32
C PHE A 19 -27.67 33.79 43.58
N ALA A 20 -26.46 34.36 43.54
CA ALA A 20 -26.05 35.76 43.49
C ALA A 20 -24.71 35.94 42.73
N VAL A 21 -24.57 37.12 42.13
CA VAL A 21 -23.31 37.69 41.65
C VAL A 21 -22.47 38.12 42.85
N THR A 22 -21.20 37.71 42.89
CA THR A 22 -20.16 38.41 43.67
C THR A 22 -18.97 38.68 42.77
N THR A 23 -18.81 39.96 42.45
CA THR A 23 -17.63 40.56 41.83
C THR A 23 -16.48 40.56 42.85
N ALA A 24 -15.36 39.93 42.52
CA ALA A 24 -14.08 40.18 43.19
C ALA A 24 -13.01 40.38 42.11
N LEU A 25 -12.56 41.62 42.00
CA LEU A 25 -11.48 42.10 41.14
C LEU A 25 -10.16 41.94 41.91
N LEU A 26 -9.08 41.67 41.16
CA LEU A 26 -7.66 41.78 41.52
C LEU A 26 -7.01 40.56 42.20
N LEU A 27 -6.30 39.75 41.41
CA LEU A 27 -4.83 39.59 41.44
C LEU A 27 -4.42 38.31 40.67
N GLY A 28 -3.51 38.47 39.71
CA GLY A 28 -2.54 37.43 39.33
C GLY A 28 -3.04 36.18 38.60
N GLY A 29 -2.77 36.13 37.29
CA GLY A 29 -2.70 34.87 36.55
C GLY A 29 -3.78 34.72 35.49
N CYS A 30 -3.57 35.34 34.32
CA CYS A 30 -4.23 34.88 33.10
C CYS A 30 -3.74 33.47 32.80
N ALA A 31 -4.47 32.47 33.30
CA ALA A 31 -4.40 31.11 32.84
C ALA A 31 -4.47 31.11 31.30
N ALA A 32 -3.46 30.50 30.69
CA ALA A 32 -3.42 30.30 29.26
C ALA A 32 -4.72 29.64 28.80
N ARG A 33 -5.50 30.34 27.98
CA ARG A 33 -6.60 29.71 27.24
C ARG A 33 -6.00 28.54 26.46
N PRO A 34 -6.57 27.33 26.52
CA PRO A 34 -6.09 26.24 25.68
C PRO A 34 -6.24 26.70 24.22
N LYS A 35 -5.13 26.70 23.48
CA LYS A 35 -5.14 26.97 22.04
C LYS A 35 -6.14 25.99 21.42
N VAL A 36 -7.25 26.53 20.92
CA VAL A 36 -8.11 25.82 19.98
C VAL A 36 -7.19 25.32 18.88
N SER A 37 -7.04 23.99 18.78
CA SER A 37 -6.27 23.33 17.73
C SER A 37 -6.80 23.83 16.38
N GLN A 38 -6.09 24.75 15.74
CA GLN A 38 -6.37 25.13 14.36
C GLN A 38 -6.26 23.86 13.54
N ARG A 39 -7.41 23.34 13.09
CA ARG A 39 -7.44 22.41 11.97
C ARG A 39 -6.95 23.24 10.79
N THR A 40 -5.65 23.18 10.49
CA THR A 40 -5.09 23.89 9.36
C THR A 40 -5.82 23.38 8.12
N GLU A 41 -6.62 24.24 7.48
CA GLU A 41 -7.28 23.87 6.23
C GLU A 41 -6.21 23.56 5.19
N ILE A 42 -6.27 22.35 4.63
CA ILE A 42 -5.34 21.91 3.59
C ILE A 42 -5.72 22.66 2.31
N THR A 43 -4.79 23.48 1.80
CA THR A 43 -5.00 24.21 0.54
C THR A 43 -4.94 23.26 -0.66
N SER A 44 -5.49 23.69 -1.81
CA SER A 44 -5.38 22.92 -3.06
C SER A 44 -3.93 22.64 -3.47
N ALA A 45 -3.02 23.60 -3.25
CA ALA A 45 -1.59 23.42 -3.52
C ALA A 45 -0.92 22.42 -2.58
N GLN A 46 -1.30 22.42 -1.29
CA GLN A 46 -0.86 21.41 -0.33
C GLN A 46 -1.38 20.02 -0.73
N MET A 47 -2.66 19.94 -1.11
CA MET A 47 -3.26 18.70 -1.60
C MET A 47 -2.51 18.17 -2.82
N GLN A 48 -2.28 18.97 -3.86
CA GLN A 48 -1.49 18.58 -5.04
C GLN A 48 -0.07 18.11 -4.67
N THR A 49 0.56 18.74 -3.69
CA THR A 49 1.85 18.29 -3.16
C THR A 49 1.71 16.91 -2.49
N GLY A 50 0.65 16.68 -1.73
CA GLY A 50 0.34 15.36 -1.18
C GLY A 50 0.13 14.28 -2.24
N TYR A 51 -0.50 14.60 -3.37
CA TYR A 51 -0.61 13.68 -4.50
C TYR A 51 0.77 13.32 -5.08
N ARG A 52 1.63 14.30 -5.34
CA ARG A 52 3.00 14.04 -5.84
C ARG A 52 3.84 13.23 -4.87
N GLU A 53 3.71 13.47 -3.57
CA GLU A 53 4.39 12.66 -2.55
C GLU A 53 3.88 11.22 -2.51
N ALA A 54 2.58 11.00 -2.74
CA ALA A 54 2.03 9.65 -2.85
C ALA A 54 2.60 8.90 -4.07
N GLU A 55 2.75 9.60 -5.20
CA GLU A 55 3.35 9.05 -6.42
C GLU A 55 4.83 8.70 -6.22
N ALA A 56 5.59 9.63 -5.63
CA ALA A 56 6.99 9.40 -5.30
C ALA A 56 7.16 8.23 -4.31
N ALA A 57 6.26 8.11 -3.31
CA ALA A 57 6.21 6.96 -2.42
C ALA A 57 5.95 5.64 -3.17
N ALA A 58 5.03 5.61 -4.14
CA ALA A 58 4.79 4.42 -4.96
C ALA A 58 6.04 4.00 -5.74
N GLY A 59 6.78 4.98 -6.28
CA GLY A 59 8.06 4.76 -6.93
C GLY A 59 9.08 4.15 -5.98
N ASP A 60 9.23 4.70 -4.78
CA ASP A 60 10.17 4.21 -3.78
C ASP A 60 9.80 2.79 -3.28
N VAL A 61 8.50 2.47 -3.10
CA VAL A 61 8.04 1.10 -2.82
C VAL A 61 8.46 0.14 -3.93
N THR A 62 8.26 0.53 -5.19
CA THR A 62 8.59 -0.30 -6.36
C THR A 62 10.10 -0.57 -6.45
N LEU A 63 10.92 0.38 -6.03
CA LEU A 63 12.38 0.27 -6.04
C LEU A 63 12.95 -0.33 -4.74
N GLY A 64 12.10 -0.77 -3.82
CA GLY A 64 12.52 -1.35 -2.55
C GLY A 64 13.09 -0.36 -1.53
N LYS A 65 12.93 0.95 -1.75
CA LYS A 65 13.39 2.03 -0.86
C LYS A 65 12.34 2.31 0.22
N TYR A 66 12.01 1.31 1.03
CA TYR A 66 10.82 1.36 1.89
C TYR A 66 10.88 2.43 2.98
N THR A 67 12.06 2.78 3.49
CA THR A 67 12.23 3.90 4.43
C THR A 67 11.88 5.24 3.79
N ASP A 68 12.37 5.50 2.58
CA ASP A 68 12.07 6.72 1.82
C ASP A 68 10.59 6.75 1.43
N ALA A 69 10.06 5.61 0.99
CA ALA A 69 8.65 5.43 0.68
C ALA A 69 7.75 5.77 1.87
N LEU A 70 8.10 5.30 3.08
CA LEU A 70 7.34 5.58 4.29
C LEU A 70 7.35 7.09 4.60
N ALA A 71 8.51 7.74 4.53
CA ALA A 71 8.63 9.17 4.80
C ALA A 71 7.78 10.00 3.83
N ARG A 72 7.83 9.67 2.54
CA ARG A 72 7.00 10.32 1.51
C ARG A 72 5.52 10.03 1.69
N ALA A 73 5.15 8.79 1.99
CA ALA A 73 3.76 8.41 2.21
C ALA A 73 3.18 9.10 3.46
N ASP A 74 3.96 9.24 4.54
CA ASP A 74 3.56 10.00 5.73
C ASP A 74 3.33 11.48 5.38
N ASN A 75 4.21 12.08 4.56
CA ASN A 75 4.03 13.45 4.08
C ASN A 75 2.77 13.58 3.20
N ALA A 76 2.54 12.60 2.32
CA ALA A 76 1.38 12.53 1.45
C ALA A 76 0.07 12.44 2.25
N VAL A 77 0.01 11.57 3.27
CA VAL A 77 -1.15 11.43 4.15
C VAL A 77 -1.40 12.70 4.96
N ARG A 78 -0.35 13.39 5.41
CA ARG A 78 -0.49 14.68 6.13
C ARG A 78 -1.10 15.77 5.23
N LEU A 79 -0.75 15.79 3.94
CA LEU A 79 -1.16 16.80 2.98
C LEU A 79 -2.42 16.44 2.19
N ALA A 80 -2.78 15.16 2.14
CA ALA A 80 -3.96 14.62 1.45
C ALA A 80 -4.48 13.39 2.22
N PRO A 81 -5.10 13.58 3.40
CA PRO A 81 -5.42 12.49 4.33
C PRO A 81 -6.43 11.47 3.81
N ASN A 82 -7.22 11.86 2.80
CA ASN A 82 -8.21 10.99 2.17
C ASN A 82 -7.73 10.40 0.84
N ASN A 83 -6.46 10.60 0.46
CA ASN A 83 -5.92 9.97 -0.75
C ASN A 83 -5.70 8.46 -0.48
N PRO A 84 -6.48 7.57 -1.13
CA PRO A 84 -6.38 6.14 -0.86
C PRO A 84 -5.02 5.55 -1.26
N TRP A 85 -4.37 6.10 -2.30
CA TRP A 85 -3.04 5.66 -2.72
C TRP A 85 -1.95 6.05 -1.72
N ALA A 86 -2.04 7.23 -1.12
CA ALA A 86 -1.10 7.63 -0.06
C ALA A 86 -1.19 6.67 1.14
N LEU A 87 -2.40 6.31 1.56
CA LEU A 87 -2.65 5.36 2.64
C LEU A 87 -2.16 3.95 2.28
N TYR A 88 -2.42 3.50 1.05
CA TYR A 88 -1.94 2.21 0.54
C TYR A 88 -0.40 2.15 0.51
N ASN A 89 0.27 3.17 -0.04
CA ASN A 89 1.73 3.21 -0.13
C ASN A 89 2.37 3.26 1.26
N ARG A 90 1.76 3.98 2.20
CA ARG A 90 2.16 3.96 3.61
C ARG A 90 2.06 2.56 4.20
N ALA A 91 0.95 1.87 3.97
CA ALA A 91 0.73 0.51 4.45
C ALA A 91 1.75 -0.47 3.86
N ALA A 92 2.02 -0.39 2.55
CA ALA A 92 3.02 -1.21 1.88
C ALA A 92 4.43 -0.97 2.43
N ALA A 93 4.83 0.30 2.61
CA ALA A 93 6.12 0.62 3.20
C ALA A 93 6.25 0.08 4.63
N LEU A 94 5.23 0.24 5.48
CA LEU A 94 5.21 -0.32 6.83
C LEU A 94 5.31 -1.85 6.83
N HIS A 95 4.57 -2.51 5.95
CA HIS A 95 4.57 -3.97 5.82
C HIS A 95 5.96 -4.49 5.45
N HIS A 96 6.60 -3.92 4.43
CA HIS A 96 7.95 -4.30 4.02
C HIS A 96 9.05 -3.97 5.04
N LEU A 97 8.81 -2.98 5.91
CA LEU A 97 9.67 -2.66 7.05
C LEU A 97 9.41 -3.57 8.27
N GLY A 98 8.59 -4.62 8.14
CA GLY A 98 8.26 -5.55 9.22
C GLY A 98 7.29 -4.98 10.27
N ARG A 99 6.73 -3.79 10.04
CA ARG A 99 5.74 -3.14 10.92
C ARG A 99 4.32 -3.57 10.53
N SER A 100 4.11 -4.87 10.41
CA SER A 100 2.87 -5.45 9.85
C SER A 100 1.61 -5.07 10.65
N GLY A 101 1.70 -4.92 11.97
CA GLY A 101 0.57 -4.45 12.78
C GLY A 101 0.09 -3.04 12.41
N ASP A 102 1.02 -2.10 12.19
CA ASP A 102 0.67 -0.74 11.73
C ASP A 102 0.16 -0.75 10.28
N ALA A 103 0.69 -1.66 9.45
CA ALA A 103 0.27 -1.82 8.06
C ALA A 103 -1.19 -2.26 7.93
N VAL A 104 -1.67 -3.16 8.80
CA VAL A 104 -3.08 -3.61 8.82
C VAL A 104 -4.04 -2.43 8.90
N ALA A 105 -3.81 -1.51 9.86
CA ALA A 105 -4.65 -0.33 10.05
C ALA A 105 -4.58 0.62 8.84
N ALA A 106 -3.39 0.82 8.28
CA ALA A 106 -3.20 1.67 7.11
C ALA A 106 -3.89 1.10 5.85
N TYR A 107 -3.80 -0.22 5.62
CA TYR A 107 -4.52 -0.89 4.53
C TYR A 107 -6.04 -0.82 4.71
N GLN A 108 -6.54 -0.99 5.93
CA GLN A 108 -7.97 -0.86 6.21
C GLN A 108 -8.47 0.57 5.92
N ASN A 109 -7.70 1.59 6.27
CA ASN A 109 -8.02 2.98 5.92
C ASN A 109 -8.00 3.19 4.41
N ALA A 110 -7.01 2.66 3.70
CA ALA A 110 -6.94 2.73 2.24
C ALA A 110 -8.17 2.07 1.58
N GLU A 111 -8.55 0.87 2.04
CA GLU A 111 -9.75 0.15 1.55
C GLU A 111 -11.01 1.02 1.66
N VAL A 112 -11.20 1.69 2.79
CA VAL A 112 -12.37 2.58 3.00
C VAL A 112 -12.33 3.75 2.02
N GLN A 113 -11.18 4.40 1.84
CA GLN A 113 -11.04 5.57 0.96
C GLN A 113 -11.15 5.22 -0.53
N PHE A 114 -10.80 3.99 -0.95
CA PHE A 114 -11.02 3.54 -2.32
C PHE A 114 -12.51 3.41 -2.68
N GLY A 115 -13.41 3.23 -1.70
CA GLY A 115 -14.86 3.32 -1.90
C GLY A 115 -15.46 2.28 -2.87
N GLU A 116 -15.77 2.69 -4.09
CA GLU A 116 -16.27 1.81 -5.16
C GLU A 116 -15.18 1.39 -6.15
N ASP A 117 -13.95 1.90 -6.00
CA ASP A 117 -12.83 1.50 -6.84
C ASP A 117 -12.38 0.08 -6.50
N ARG A 118 -12.98 -0.88 -7.21
CA ARG A 118 -12.76 -2.31 -7.04
C ARG A 118 -11.28 -2.69 -7.09
N TRP A 119 -10.49 -2.04 -7.95
CA TRP A 119 -9.09 -2.39 -8.14
C TRP A 119 -8.22 -1.91 -6.97
N GLY A 120 -8.30 -0.63 -6.61
CA GLY A 120 -7.58 -0.12 -5.44
C GLY A 120 -7.99 -0.86 -4.15
N ARG A 121 -9.29 -1.16 -3.99
CA ARG A 121 -9.77 -1.97 -2.86
C ARG A 121 -9.20 -3.38 -2.85
N SER A 122 -9.13 -4.07 -3.99
CA SER A 122 -8.60 -5.44 -4.01
C SER A 122 -7.14 -5.46 -3.57
N LEU A 123 -6.32 -4.49 -4.00
CA LEU A 123 -4.95 -4.36 -3.54
C LEU A 123 -4.85 -4.07 -2.03
N ALA A 124 -5.67 -3.17 -1.51
CA ALA A 124 -5.69 -2.87 -0.08
C ALA A 124 -6.14 -4.07 0.78
N ILE A 125 -7.17 -4.80 0.34
CA ILE A 125 -7.68 -5.99 1.05
C ILE A 125 -6.63 -7.10 1.06
N TYR A 126 -5.99 -7.36 -0.08
CA TYR A 126 -4.94 -8.37 -0.19
C TYR A 126 -3.71 -8.02 0.64
N GLY A 127 -3.26 -6.76 0.59
CA GLY A 127 -2.17 -6.26 1.43
C GLY A 127 -2.49 -6.40 2.93
N ARG A 128 -3.73 -6.08 3.34
CA ARG A 128 -4.20 -6.32 4.71
C ARG A 128 -4.15 -7.79 5.09
N ALA A 129 -4.64 -8.68 4.23
CA ALA A 129 -4.63 -10.13 4.48
C ALA A 129 -3.21 -10.65 4.73
N ARG A 130 -2.25 -10.22 3.90
CA ARG A 130 -0.82 -10.54 4.05
C ARG A 130 -0.22 -9.99 5.34
N ALA A 131 -0.54 -8.74 5.69
CA ALA A 131 -0.05 -8.15 6.93
C ALA A 131 -0.64 -8.85 8.18
N LEU A 132 -1.90 -9.29 8.12
CA LEU A 132 -2.57 -10.08 9.16
C LEU A 132 -1.93 -11.47 9.32
N ASP A 133 -1.60 -12.14 8.21
CA ASP A 133 -0.85 -13.41 8.23
C ASP A 133 0.50 -13.25 8.94
N ASP A 134 1.25 -12.19 8.62
CA ASP A 134 2.59 -11.97 9.17
C ASP A 134 2.58 -11.69 10.68
N VAL A 135 1.48 -11.12 11.21
CA VAL A 135 1.28 -10.96 12.67
C VAL A 135 0.57 -12.15 13.33
N GLY A 136 0.24 -13.20 12.56
CA GLY A 136 -0.39 -14.42 13.05
C GLY A 136 -1.91 -14.31 13.33
N GLN A 137 -2.57 -13.26 12.86
CA GLN A 137 -4.02 -13.06 13.00
C GLN A 137 -4.79 -13.82 11.91
N CYS A 138 -4.75 -15.15 11.99
CA CYS A 138 -5.18 -16.03 10.90
C CYS A 138 -6.68 -15.99 10.58
N ASP A 139 -7.54 -15.84 11.59
CA ASP A 139 -8.98 -15.77 11.36
C ASP A 139 -9.36 -14.50 10.58
N GLU A 140 -8.78 -13.36 10.94
CA GLU A 140 -8.94 -12.10 10.22
C GLU A 140 -8.29 -12.15 8.83
N ALA A 141 -7.10 -12.74 8.71
CA ALA A 141 -6.41 -12.88 7.43
C ALA A 141 -7.23 -13.72 6.45
N LYS A 142 -7.76 -14.86 6.90
CA LYS A 142 -8.63 -15.72 6.10
C LYS A 142 -9.85 -14.97 5.59
N ARG A 143 -10.56 -14.22 6.45
CA ARG A 143 -11.70 -13.40 6.04
C ARG A 143 -11.31 -12.35 5.00
N ALA A 144 -10.14 -11.73 5.14
CA ALA A 144 -9.64 -10.75 4.18
C ALA A 144 -9.30 -11.39 2.82
N TYR A 145 -8.71 -12.59 2.79
CA TYR A 145 -8.50 -13.33 1.55
C TYR A 145 -9.81 -13.75 0.86
N GLU A 146 -10.79 -14.22 1.63
CA GLU A 146 -12.12 -14.54 1.11
C GLU A 146 -12.79 -13.31 0.50
N GLN A 147 -12.66 -12.15 1.17
CA GLN A 147 -13.15 -10.86 0.65
C GLN A 147 -12.45 -10.47 -0.65
N PHE A 148 -11.12 -10.59 -0.73
CA PHE A 148 -10.36 -10.34 -1.96
C PHE A 148 -10.82 -11.27 -3.08
N ALA A 149 -10.88 -12.58 -2.81
CA ALA A 149 -11.27 -13.59 -3.78
C ALA A 149 -12.67 -13.30 -4.34
N ALA A 150 -13.64 -12.98 -3.49
CA ALA A 150 -14.99 -12.61 -3.92
C ALA A 150 -15.00 -11.36 -4.83
N LEU A 151 -14.12 -10.39 -4.54
CA LEU A 151 -14.05 -9.13 -5.29
C LEU A 151 -13.48 -9.31 -6.71
N VAL A 152 -12.48 -10.18 -6.86
CA VAL A 152 -11.72 -10.34 -8.11
C VAL A 152 -12.15 -11.54 -8.95
N ARG A 153 -12.78 -12.58 -8.38
CA ARG A 153 -13.03 -13.87 -9.04
C ARG A 153 -13.68 -13.79 -10.42
N SER A 154 -14.60 -12.87 -10.64
CA SER A 154 -15.28 -12.74 -11.95
C SER A 154 -14.39 -12.19 -13.06
N LYS A 155 -13.28 -11.52 -12.71
CA LYS A 155 -12.30 -10.94 -13.63
C LYS A 155 -10.96 -11.70 -13.62
N ASP A 156 -10.63 -12.31 -12.49
CA ASP A 156 -9.36 -13.00 -12.25
C ASP A 156 -9.59 -14.19 -11.28
N ALA A 157 -10.11 -15.29 -11.82
CA ALA A 157 -10.31 -16.53 -11.06
C ALA A 157 -8.99 -17.12 -10.52
N PRO A 158 -7.87 -17.13 -11.29
CA PRO A 158 -6.58 -17.57 -10.76
C PRO A 158 -6.13 -16.79 -9.53
N ALA A 159 -6.22 -15.45 -9.52
CA ALA A 159 -5.86 -14.66 -8.34
C ALA A 159 -6.77 -14.96 -7.14
N ALA A 160 -8.07 -15.19 -7.39
CA ALA A 160 -9.00 -15.57 -6.33
C ALA A 160 -8.66 -16.94 -5.72
N ASP A 161 -8.29 -17.93 -6.53
CA ASP A 161 -7.91 -19.27 -6.06
C ASP A 161 -6.56 -19.26 -5.32
N MET A 162 -5.62 -18.44 -5.76
CA MET A 162 -4.37 -18.18 -5.03
C MET A 162 -4.66 -17.60 -3.64
N ALA A 163 -5.52 -16.59 -3.55
CA ALA A 163 -5.88 -16.00 -2.26
C ALA A 163 -6.56 -17.01 -1.33
N MET A 164 -7.44 -17.87 -1.85
CA MET A 164 -8.05 -18.94 -1.06
C MET A 164 -7.01 -19.96 -0.57
N THR A 165 -5.98 -20.23 -1.36
CA THR A 165 -4.86 -21.08 -0.94
C THR A 165 -4.14 -20.46 0.26
N TYR A 166 -3.80 -19.16 0.20
CA TYR A 166 -3.18 -18.46 1.33
C TYR A 166 -4.08 -18.44 2.57
N ALA A 167 -5.39 -18.28 2.39
CA ALA A 167 -6.37 -18.33 3.48
C ALA A 167 -6.33 -19.65 4.28
N THR A 168 -5.93 -20.76 3.64
CA THR A 168 -5.75 -22.07 4.30
C THR A 168 -4.36 -22.29 4.90
N GLN A 169 -3.39 -21.46 4.52
CA GLN A 169 -1.97 -21.62 4.84
C GLN A 169 -1.44 -20.57 5.82
N CYS A 170 -2.32 -19.78 6.46
CA CYS A 170 -1.90 -18.73 7.38
C CYS A 170 -0.84 -19.27 8.37
N ARG A 171 0.27 -18.53 8.45
CA ARG A 171 1.56 -18.95 9.04
C ARG A 171 1.55 -19.11 10.57
N ALA A 172 0.40 -19.31 11.21
CA ALA A 172 0.38 -19.81 12.57
C ALA A 172 0.76 -21.31 12.56
N ALA A 173 2.08 -21.57 12.63
CA ALA A 173 2.69 -22.87 12.91
C ALA A 173 2.67 -23.94 11.79
N GLN A 174 3.20 -23.64 10.60
CA GLN A 174 3.56 -24.68 9.61
C GLN A 174 5.06 -24.71 9.30
N ALA A 175 5.48 -25.86 8.75
CA ALA A 175 6.85 -26.30 8.48
C ALA A 175 7.79 -25.21 7.92
N PRO A 176 9.11 -25.30 8.20
CA PRO A 176 10.07 -24.35 7.67
C PRO A 176 9.91 -24.22 6.16
N PRO A 177 9.98 -22.98 5.62
CA PRO A 177 9.84 -22.74 4.18
C PRO A 177 10.84 -23.59 3.40
N SER A 178 10.52 -23.92 2.14
CA SER A 178 11.51 -24.50 1.24
C SER A 178 12.75 -23.59 1.19
N PRO A 179 13.95 -24.12 0.90
CA PRO A 179 15.15 -23.29 0.82
C PRO A 179 14.99 -22.07 -0.10
N GLU A 180 14.26 -22.20 -1.21
CA GLU A 180 13.97 -21.09 -2.13
C GLU A 180 13.02 -20.06 -1.52
N ALA A 181 11.98 -20.50 -0.80
CA ALA A 181 11.06 -19.60 -0.11
C ALA A 181 11.72 -18.90 1.08
N ALA A 182 12.64 -19.57 1.77
CA ALA A 182 13.48 -19.00 2.81
C ALA A 182 14.41 -17.92 2.22
N LEU A 183 15.08 -18.23 1.11
CA LEU A 183 15.96 -17.31 0.40
C LEU A 183 15.21 -16.07 -0.09
N LEU A 184 14.04 -16.25 -0.71
CA LEU A 184 13.20 -15.14 -1.15
C LEU A 184 12.77 -14.25 0.03
N SER A 185 12.39 -14.87 1.15
CA SER A 185 12.03 -14.13 2.38
C SER A 185 13.21 -13.32 2.93
N GLU A 186 14.41 -13.90 2.93
CA GLU A 186 15.64 -13.21 3.34
C GLU A 186 15.97 -12.05 2.40
N MET A 187 15.83 -12.25 1.08
CA MET A 187 16.02 -11.20 0.08
C MET A 187 15.02 -10.06 0.26
N THR A 188 13.74 -10.36 0.47
CA THR A 188 12.71 -9.34 0.71
C THR A 188 12.98 -8.59 2.02
N SER A 189 13.43 -9.26 3.08
CA SER A 189 13.82 -8.61 4.33
C SER A 189 15.05 -7.70 4.17
N ALA A 190 16.05 -8.16 3.41
CA ALA A 190 17.25 -7.38 3.11
C ALA A 190 16.92 -6.13 2.28
N LEU A 191 16.06 -6.28 1.27
CA LEU A 191 15.51 -5.17 0.49
C LEU A 191 14.74 -4.20 1.40
N GLY A 192 13.86 -4.75 2.25
CA GLY A 192 13.13 -4.08 3.34
C GLY A 192 14.00 -3.13 4.15
N SER A 193 15.16 -3.62 4.55
CA SER A 193 16.10 -2.93 5.42
C SER A 193 17.12 -2.07 4.68
N GLY A 194 17.01 -1.93 3.36
CA GLY A 194 17.97 -1.20 2.53
C GLY A 194 19.34 -1.89 2.39
N ASN A 195 19.46 -3.17 2.78
CA ASN A 195 20.69 -3.95 2.63
C ASN A 195 20.78 -4.56 1.23
N TYR A 196 20.89 -3.70 0.22
CA TYR A 196 20.92 -4.10 -1.18
C TYR A 196 22.10 -5.02 -1.51
N SER A 197 23.25 -4.86 -0.84
CA SER A 197 24.39 -5.77 -0.96
C SER A 197 24.06 -7.20 -0.55
N GLN A 198 23.28 -7.39 0.52
CA GLN A 198 22.84 -8.72 0.93
C GLN A 198 21.89 -9.33 -0.08
N VAL A 199 20.96 -8.56 -0.66
CA VAL A 199 20.09 -9.04 -1.75
C VAL A 199 20.92 -9.61 -2.91
N LEU A 200 21.96 -8.89 -3.31
CA LEU A 200 22.85 -9.31 -4.40
C LEU A 200 23.72 -10.52 -4.02
N ALA A 201 24.14 -10.66 -2.76
CA ALA A 201 24.85 -11.83 -2.28
C ALA A 201 23.94 -13.08 -2.21
N LEU A 202 22.67 -12.90 -1.89
CA LEU A 202 21.68 -13.97 -1.81
C LEU A 202 21.29 -14.50 -3.20
N LYS A 203 21.33 -13.65 -4.23
CA LYS A 203 21.14 -14.08 -5.63
C LYS A 203 22.06 -15.25 -6.01
N ASP A 204 23.31 -15.24 -5.55
CA ASP A 204 24.29 -16.27 -5.92
C ASP A 204 24.13 -17.56 -5.08
N LYS A 205 23.21 -17.57 -4.10
CA LYS A 205 22.83 -18.75 -3.32
C LYS A 205 21.58 -19.46 -3.87
N VAL A 206 20.96 -18.93 -4.93
CA VAL A 206 19.84 -19.59 -5.61
C VAL A 206 20.36 -20.88 -6.26
N PRO A 207 19.83 -22.08 -5.92
CA PRO A 207 20.28 -23.32 -6.53
C PRO A 207 20.04 -23.30 -8.05
N PRO A 208 21.01 -23.73 -8.89
CA PRO A 208 20.84 -23.77 -10.34
C PRO A 208 19.63 -24.59 -10.83
N GLU A 209 19.27 -25.62 -10.06
CA GLU A 209 18.16 -26.53 -10.30
C GLU A 209 16.81 -26.02 -9.75
N ALA A 210 16.80 -24.90 -9.01
CA ALA A 210 15.59 -24.35 -8.44
C ALA A 210 14.61 -23.96 -9.56
N ALA A 211 13.32 -24.21 -9.31
CA ALA A 211 12.28 -23.76 -10.21
C ALA A 211 12.36 -22.23 -10.38
N PRO A 212 12.23 -21.69 -11.61
CA PRO A 212 12.28 -20.25 -11.84
C PRO A 212 11.25 -19.53 -10.95
N ASN A 213 11.73 -18.56 -10.19
CA ASN A 213 10.88 -17.71 -9.37
C ASN A 213 11.08 -16.24 -9.80
N PRO A 214 10.12 -15.66 -10.54
CA PRO A 214 10.24 -14.31 -11.07
C PRO A 214 10.50 -13.24 -10.00
N TRP A 215 10.06 -13.49 -8.76
CA TRP A 215 10.21 -12.55 -7.64
C TRP A 215 11.67 -12.40 -7.17
N ILE A 216 12.52 -13.40 -7.41
CA ILE A 216 13.95 -13.31 -7.12
C ILE A 216 14.58 -12.26 -8.03
N ASP A 217 14.36 -12.35 -9.35
CA ASP A 217 14.88 -11.39 -10.32
C ASP A 217 14.27 -10.00 -10.14
N TYR A 218 13.00 -9.92 -9.72
CA TYR A 218 12.37 -8.65 -9.34
C TYR A 218 13.10 -7.98 -8.17
N ASN A 219 13.35 -8.71 -7.08
CA ASN A 219 14.06 -8.18 -5.91
C ASN A 219 15.51 -7.78 -6.24
N VAL A 220 16.18 -8.55 -7.10
CA VAL A 220 17.52 -8.21 -7.62
C VAL A 220 17.46 -6.92 -8.44
N GLY A 221 16.47 -6.78 -9.32
CA GLY A 221 16.26 -5.56 -10.11
C GLY A 221 16.04 -4.32 -9.24
N ALA A 222 15.20 -4.45 -8.22
CA ALA A 222 14.97 -3.39 -7.24
C ALA A 222 16.26 -3.01 -6.49
N ALA A 223 17.04 -4.00 -6.04
CA ALA A 223 18.32 -3.74 -5.37
C ALA A 223 19.33 -3.02 -6.28
N PHE A 224 19.46 -3.42 -7.55
CA PHE A 224 20.31 -2.71 -8.51
C PHE A 224 19.82 -1.28 -8.76
N ALA A 225 18.51 -1.08 -8.93
CA ALA A 225 17.94 0.24 -9.15
C ALA A 225 18.16 1.17 -7.94
N ALA A 226 18.00 0.64 -6.73
CA ALA A 226 18.27 1.39 -5.50
C ALA A 226 19.75 1.82 -5.37
N LEU A 227 20.67 1.03 -5.93
CA LEU A 227 22.11 1.34 -6.00
C LEU A 227 22.49 2.22 -7.21
N GLY A 228 21.53 2.65 -8.04
CA GLY A 228 21.79 3.42 -9.26
C GLY A 228 22.38 2.63 -10.43
N ARG A 229 22.45 1.30 -10.31
CA ARG A 229 22.97 0.36 -11.32
C ARG A 229 21.90 0.03 -12.35
N THR A 230 21.61 1.01 -13.20
CA THR A 230 20.41 1.02 -14.03
C THR A 230 20.37 -0.08 -15.07
N ASP A 231 21.49 -0.37 -15.75
CA ASP A 231 21.54 -1.43 -16.78
C ASP A 231 21.29 -2.82 -16.19
N GLU A 232 21.90 -3.11 -15.04
CA GLU A 232 21.70 -4.38 -14.35
C GLU A 232 20.27 -4.50 -13.78
N ALA A 233 19.70 -3.39 -13.31
CA ALA A 233 18.31 -3.34 -12.87
C ALA A 233 17.34 -3.68 -14.01
N VAL A 234 17.48 -3.01 -15.15
CA VAL A 234 16.67 -3.24 -16.35
C VAL A 234 16.79 -4.70 -16.81
N ALA A 235 18.02 -5.25 -16.83
CA ALA A 235 18.23 -6.64 -17.22
C ALA A 235 17.57 -7.63 -16.26
N ALA A 236 17.57 -7.36 -14.96
CA ALA A 236 16.93 -8.19 -13.95
C ALA A 236 15.40 -8.13 -14.03
N PHE A 237 14.81 -6.93 -14.15
CA PHE A 237 13.37 -6.80 -14.36
C PHE A 237 12.92 -7.50 -15.64
N ALA A 238 13.68 -7.36 -16.74
CA ALA A 238 13.37 -8.06 -17.98
C ALA A 238 13.42 -9.60 -17.83
N ARG A 239 14.29 -10.16 -16.96
CA ARG A 239 14.27 -11.60 -16.63
C ARG A 239 13.01 -11.97 -15.86
N ALA A 240 12.62 -11.18 -14.86
CA ALA A 240 11.38 -11.40 -14.12
C ALA A 240 10.15 -11.36 -15.04
N GLU A 241 10.05 -10.36 -15.93
CA GLU A 241 8.97 -10.21 -16.91
C GLU A 241 8.77 -11.46 -17.77
N ARG A 242 9.86 -12.10 -18.21
CA ARG A 242 9.82 -13.33 -19.01
C ARG A 242 9.37 -14.55 -18.21
N GLN A 243 9.66 -14.59 -16.91
CA GLN A 243 9.34 -15.75 -16.06
C GLN A 243 7.89 -15.76 -15.58
N PHE A 244 7.25 -14.60 -15.36
CA PHE A 244 5.83 -14.54 -14.97
C PHE A 244 4.89 -15.18 -16.02
N GLY A 245 5.34 -15.34 -17.27
CA GLY A 245 4.55 -15.97 -18.34
C GLY A 245 3.36 -15.13 -18.79
N GLU A 246 2.53 -15.67 -19.69
CA GLU A 246 1.38 -14.95 -20.26
C GLU A 246 0.14 -14.94 -19.35
N THR A 247 0.06 -15.90 -18.43
CA THR A 247 -1.09 -16.06 -17.53
C THR A 247 -0.97 -15.21 -16.28
N ASP A 248 0.23 -14.98 -15.73
CA ASP A 248 0.45 -14.06 -14.61
C ASP A 248 0.70 -12.62 -15.11
N ARG A 249 -0.35 -12.04 -15.67
CA ARG A 249 -0.32 -10.64 -16.12
C ARG A 249 -0.06 -9.66 -14.99
N TRP A 250 -0.51 -9.97 -13.78
CA TRP A 250 -0.30 -9.09 -12.62
C TRP A 250 1.18 -9.03 -12.24
N GLY A 251 1.82 -10.17 -11.98
CA GLY A 251 3.25 -10.23 -11.65
C GLY A 251 4.12 -9.63 -12.75
N ARG A 252 3.81 -9.94 -14.02
CA ARG A 252 4.50 -9.34 -15.17
C ARG A 252 4.36 -7.82 -15.18
N SER A 253 3.17 -7.28 -14.93
CA SER A 253 2.95 -5.82 -14.89
C SER A 253 3.78 -5.13 -13.81
N VAL A 254 3.98 -5.78 -12.66
CA VAL A 254 4.82 -5.26 -11.56
C VAL A 254 6.28 -5.19 -11.98
N ALA A 255 6.79 -6.20 -12.69
CA ALA A 255 8.16 -6.20 -13.20
C ALA A 255 8.39 -5.14 -14.30
N VAL A 256 7.47 -5.03 -15.27
CA VAL A 256 7.53 -3.98 -16.31
C VAL A 256 7.52 -2.59 -15.67
N TRP A 257 6.67 -2.39 -14.66
CA TRP A 257 6.61 -1.13 -13.92
C TRP A 257 7.91 -0.84 -13.16
N GLY A 258 8.52 -1.85 -12.52
CA GLY A 258 9.84 -1.73 -11.89
C GLY A 258 10.91 -1.27 -12.86
N ARG A 259 10.95 -1.85 -14.07
CA ARG A 259 11.85 -1.40 -15.14
C ARG A 259 11.61 0.05 -15.55
N ALA A 260 10.36 0.44 -15.76
CA ALA A 260 10.00 1.82 -16.12
C ALA A 260 10.49 2.82 -15.06
N ARG A 261 10.27 2.51 -13.78
CA ARG A 261 10.69 3.36 -12.65
C ARG A 261 12.21 3.44 -12.49
N ALA A 262 12.93 2.33 -12.71
CA ALA A 262 14.39 2.35 -12.70
C ALA A 262 14.94 3.28 -13.79
N LEU A 263 14.44 3.16 -15.02
CA LEU A 263 14.84 4.01 -16.16
C LEU A 263 14.53 5.48 -15.92
N GLU A 264 13.33 5.78 -15.41
CA GLU A 264 12.92 7.15 -15.09
C GLU A 264 13.81 7.76 -14.00
N SER A 265 14.11 7.00 -12.93
CA SER A 265 14.97 7.47 -11.84
C SER A 265 16.40 7.78 -12.30
N ALA A 266 16.84 7.17 -13.40
CA ALA A 266 18.13 7.39 -14.04
C ALA A 266 18.10 8.49 -15.12
N GLY A 267 16.95 9.11 -15.38
CA GLY A 267 16.77 10.11 -16.43
C GLY A 267 16.76 9.56 -17.86
N ARG A 268 16.63 8.23 -18.05
CA ARG A 268 16.58 7.57 -19.36
C ARG A 268 15.17 7.62 -19.96
N CYS A 269 14.69 8.83 -20.19
CA CYS A 269 13.27 9.09 -20.45
C CYS A 269 12.70 8.37 -21.68
N ALA A 270 13.43 8.28 -22.79
CA ALA A 270 12.93 7.57 -23.98
C ALA A 270 12.64 6.09 -23.70
N GLU A 271 13.53 5.42 -22.97
CA GLU A 271 13.37 4.01 -22.60
C GLU A 271 12.31 3.83 -21.50
N ALA A 272 12.23 4.78 -20.56
CA ALA A 272 11.20 4.78 -19.53
C ALA A 272 9.79 4.88 -20.17
N LEU A 273 9.61 5.76 -21.15
CA LEU A 273 8.34 5.88 -21.88
C LEU A 273 8.01 4.61 -22.67
N GLN A 274 8.99 3.98 -23.30
CA GLN A 274 8.78 2.69 -23.96
C GLN A 274 8.34 1.60 -22.97
N ALA A 275 8.93 1.56 -21.77
CA ALA A 275 8.52 0.62 -20.73
C ALA A 275 7.09 0.89 -20.21
N VAL A 276 6.64 2.16 -20.22
CA VAL A 276 5.24 2.50 -19.89
C VAL A 276 4.26 2.06 -20.98
N GLU A 277 4.67 2.10 -22.25
CA GLU A 277 3.90 1.50 -23.35
C GLU A 277 3.82 -0.02 -23.20
N ASP A 278 4.94 -0.68 -22.88
CA ASP A 278 4.96 -2.12 -22.59
C ASP A 278 4.01 -2.46 -21.44
N TYR A 279 4.02 -1.66 -20.37
CA TYR A 279 3.10 -1.82 -19.23
C TYR A 279 1.65 -1.73 -19.69
N THR A 280 1.36 -0.74 -20.53
CA THR A 280 0.03 -0.51 -21.10
C THR A 280 -0.45 -1.71 -21.94
N LEU A 281 0.45 -2.39 -22.66
CA LEU A 281 0.11 -3.61 -23.39
C LEU A 281 -0.22 -4.77 -22.45
N VAL A 282 0.45 -4.87 -21.29
CA VAL A 282 0.19 -5.93 -20.31
C VAL A 282 -1.15 -5.73 -19.60
N VAL A 283 -1.49 -4.49 -19.20
CA VAL A 283 -2.67 -4.21 -18.36
C VAL A 283 -3.88 -3.65 -19.11
N GLY A 284 -3.70 -3.07 -20.30
CA GLY A 284 -4.67 -2.14 -20.90
C GLY A 284 -6.02 -2.74 -21.29
N GLY A 285 -6.07 -4.03 -21.62
CA GLY A 285 -7.34 -4.72 -21.89
C GLY A 285 -8.19 -4.99 -20.65
N SER A 286 -7.56 -5.07 -19.47
CA SER A 286 -8.21 -5.41 -18.20
C SER A 286 -8.37 -4.21 -17.26
N ASP A 287 -7.47 -3.23 -17.34
CA ASP A 287 -7.44 -2.07 -16.44
C ASP A 287 -7.00 -0.78 -17.15
N PRO A 288 -7.94 -0.11 -17.84
CA PRO A 288 -7.70 1.20 -18.46
C PRO A 288 -7.38 2.31 -17.46
N ARG A 289 -7.66 2.15 -16.16
CA ARG A 289 -7.33 3.16 -15.14
C ARG A 289 -5.85 3.13 -14.83
N SER A 290 -5.27 1.95 -14.65
CA SER A 290 -3.83 1.77 -14.44
C SER A 290 -3.01 2.29 -15.61
N VAL A 291 -3.48 2.15 -16.85
CA VAL A 291 -2.84 2.76 -18.03
C VAL A 291 -2.76 4.28 -17.90
N ARG A 292 -3.87 4.93 -17.51
CA ARG A 292 -3.89 6.39 -17.35
C ARG A 292 -2.99 6.85 -16.21
N LEU A 293 -2.94 6.10 -15.11
CA LEU A 293 -2.05 6.39 -13.98
C LEU A 293 -0.58 6.24 -14.39
N ALA A 294 -0.21 5.11 -14.99
CA ALA A 294 1.15 4.87 -15.49
C ALA A 294 1.60 5.97 -16.46
N THR A 295 0.70 6.38 -17.36
CA THR A 295 0.94 7.51 -18.26
C THR A 295 1.15 8.80 -17.46
N SER A 296 0.25 9.14 -16.53
CA SER A 296 0.38 10.33 -15.68
C SER A 296 1.72 10.38 -14.92
N TYR A 297 2.15 9.23 -14.39
CA TYR A 297 3.37 9.11 -13.60
C TYR A 297 4.65 9.33 -14.42
N SER A 298 4.63 9.06 -15.73
CA SER A 298 5.76 9.37 -16.61
C SER A 298 5.77 10.80 -17.16
N SER A 299 4.94 11.70 -16.60
CA SER A 299 4.91 13.12 -16.99
C SER A 299 6.24 13.84 -16.77
N SER A 300 7.06 13.39 -15.81
CA SER A 300 8.42 13.90 -15.58
C SER A 300 9.35 13.70 -16.78
N CYS A 301 9.07 12.71 -17.62
CA CYS A 301 9.84 12.34 -18.80
C CYS A 301 9.17 12.75 -20.12
N ARG A 302 8.08 13.54 -20.07
CA ARG A 302 7.38 14.09 -21.23
C ARG A 302 7.56 15.60 -21.32
#